data_AF-A0A5K8A8U4-F1
#
_entry.id   AF-A0A5K8A8U4-F1
#
_cell.length_a   1.000
_cell.length_b   1.000
_cell.length_c   1.000
_cell.angle_alpha   90.00
_cell.angle_beta   90.00
_cell.angle_gamma   90.00
#
_symmetry.space_group_name_H-M   'P 1'
#
loop_
_entity.id
_entity.type
_entity.pdbx_description
1 polymer ?
#
loop_
_entity_poly.entity_id
_entity_poly.type
_entity_poly.pdbx_seq_one_letter_code
_entity_poly.pdbx_strand_id
1 'polypeptide(L)' 'MSEIEGDGKRVPVLIKHYLKLNGEFIAFNVDRDFCDAVDGLVVVDLMKTETRLLERFMGAGGGRSYRAFWLQAEAGEG' A
#
# COMPACT_ATOMS: atom_id res chain seq x y z
N MET A 1 7.12 13.41 12.78
CA MET A 1 7.48 12.65 11.56
C MET A 1 8.85 12.08 11.85
N SER A 2 8.88 10.98 12.60
CA SER A 2 10.08 10.58 13.32
C SER A 2 11.17 10.13 12.37
N GLU A 3 12.25 10.91 12.37
CA GLU A 3 13.57 10.49 11.96
C GLU A 3 13.89 9.15 12.62
N ILE A 4 14.22 8.17 11.78
CA ILE A 4 14.74 6.88 12.16
C ILE A 4 16.22 7.13 12.45
N GLU A 5 16.51 7.72 13.61
CA GLU A 5 17.87 7.94 14.09
C GLU A 5 18.35 6.72 14.85
N GLY A 6 19.43 6.14 14.34
CA GLY A 6 20.18 5.04 14.91
C GLY A 6 21.23 4.52 13.93
N ASP A 7 20.96 4.61 12.63
CA ASP A 7 21.88 4.27 11.56
C ASP A 7 21.42 5.05 10.33
N GLY A 8 22.29 5.75 9.60
CA GLY A 8 21.95 6.65 8.47
C GLY A 8 21.27 5.98 7.25
N LYS A 9 20.63 4.82 7.45
CA LYS A 9 19.87 4.04 6.48
C LYS A 9 18.58 4.78 6.14
N ARG A 10 18.64 5.55 5.06
CA ARG A 10 17.44 6.10 4.42
C ARG A 10 16.48 4.95 4.11
N VAL A 11 15.21 5.11 4.52
CA VAL A 11 14.13 4.18 4.14
C VAL A 11 14.16 3.98 2.62
N PRO A 12 14.25 2.72 2.15
CA PRO A 12 14.22 2.40 0.72
C PRO A 12 13.04 3.08 0.02
N VAL A 13 13.26 3.56 -1.20
CA VAL A 13 12.24 4.29 -1.96
C VAL A 13 10.96 3.47 -2.18
N LEU A 14 11.10 2.14 -2.29
CA LEU A 14 9.98 1.20 -2.40
C LEU A 14 9.10 1.23 -1.15
N ILE A 15 9.70 1.18 0.04
CA ILE A 15 8.95 1.26 1.31
C ILE A 15 8.21 2.59 1.39
N LYS A 16 8.86 3.70 1.05
CA LYS A 16 8.19 5.01 1.00
C LYS A 16 7.03 5.04 0.01
N HIS A 17 7.13 4.34 -1.11
CA HIS A 17 6.07 4.27 -2.10
C HIS A 17 4.83 3.58 -1.52
N TYR A 18 4.99 2.40 -0.92
CA TYR A 18 3.87 1.65 -0.34
C TYR A 18 3.23 2.36 0.86
N LEU A 19 4.02 3.05 1.70
CA LEU A 19 3.47 3.87 2.79
C LEU A 19 2.58 5.01 2.26
N LYS A 20 2.93 5.62 1.12
CA LYS A 20 2.10 6.66 0.48
C LYS A 20 0.77 6.13 -0.06
N LEU A 21 0.66 4.82 -0.26
CA LEU A 21 -0.59 4.18 -0.68
C LEU A 21 -1.51 3.89 0.50
N ASN A 22 -1.19 4.40 1.70
CA ASN A 22 -1.80 3.94 2.93
C ASN A 22 -1.59 2.41 3.12
N GLY A 23 -0.43 1.93 2.66
CA GLY A 23 0.00 0.55 2.86
C GLY A 23 0.60 0.37 4.24
N GLU A 24 0.15 -0.66 4.95
CA GLU A 24 0.69 -1.09 6.23
C GLU A 24 1.56 -2.33 6.02
N PHE A 25 2.79 -2.29 6.56
CA PHE A 25 3.69 -3.44 6.54
C PHE A 25 3.35 -4.38 7.68
N ILE A 26 2.94 -5.61 7.36
CA ILE A 26 2.49 -6.59 8.34
C ILE A 26 3.61 -7.54 8.74
N ALA A 27 4.47 -7.91 7.79
CA ALA A 27 5.56 -8.83 8.04
C ALA A 27 6.75 -8.54 7.12
N PHE A 28 7.93 -8.90 7.60
CA PHE A 28 9.15 -8.98 6.81
C PHE A 28 9.70 -10.38 6.94
N ASN A 29 10.19 -10.94 5.84
CA ASN A 29 10.87 -12.23 5.82
C ASN A 29 12.23 -12.08 5.14
N VAL A 30 13.19 -12.94 5.49
CA VAL A 30 14.44 -13.07 4.76
C VAL A 30 14.41 -14.41 4.02
N ASP A 31 14.33 -14.35 2.70
CA ASP A 31 14.43 -15.52 1.84
C ASP A 31 15.92 -15.86 1.62
N ARG A 32 16.36 -16.91 2.32
CA ARG A 32 17.75 -17.37 2.26
C ARG A 32 18.06 -18.10 0.95
N ASP A 33 17.06 -18.67 0.30
CA ASP A 33 17.21 -19.38 -0.97
C ASP A 33 17.28 -18.38 -2.15
N PHE A 34 16.81 -17.15 -1.93
CA PHE A 34 16.95 -16.03 -2.87
C PHE A 34 18.01 -15.00 -2.43
N CYS A 35 19.22 -15.48 -2.10
CA CYS A 35 20.39 -14.63 -1.77
C CYS A 35 20.16 -13.72 -0.54
N ASP A 36 19.53 -14.25 0.51
CA ASP A 36 19.16 -13.50 1.73
C ASP A 36 18.35 -12.21 1.42
N ALA A 37 17.48 -12.26 0.41
CA ALA A 37 16.63 -11.14 0.05
C ALA A 37 15.60 -10.86 1.14
N VAL A 38 15.29 -9.58 1.35
CA VAL A 38 14.27 -9.14 2.29
C VAL A 38 12.96 -8.94 1.56
N ASP A 39 11.97 -9.78 1.87
CA ASP A 39 10.59 -9.64 1.41
C ASP A 39 9.75 -8.90 2.44
N GLY A 40 8.83 -8.06 1.97
CA GLY A 40 7.90 -7.33 2.81
C GLY A 40 6.46 -7.59 2.38
N LEU A 41 5.61 -8.03 3.31
CA LEU A 41 4.17 -8.13 3.11
C LEU A 41 3.52 -6.79 3.45
N VAL A 42 2.85 -6.19 2.46
CA VAL A 42 2.14 -4.91 2.60
C VAL A 42 0.66 -5.13 2.32
N VAL A 43 -0.18 -4.69 3.23
CA VAL A 43 -1.63 -4.60 3.04
C VAL A 43 -1.98 -3.15 2.69
N VAL A 44 -2.73 -2.94 1.61
CA VAL A 44 -3.11 -1.61 1.14
C VAL A 44 -4.63 -1.47 1.17
N ASP A 45 -5.11 -0.43 1.83
CA ASP A 45 -6.51 -0.02 1.77
C ASP A 45 -6.74 0.89 0.55
N LEU A 46 -7.35 0.31 -0.49
CA LEU A 46 -7.64 1.01 -1.75
C LEU A 46 -8.70 2.12 -1.59
N MET A 47 -9.58 2.05 -0.58
CA MET A 47 -10.57 3.11 -0.31
C MET A 47 -9.92 4.37 0.25
N LYS A 48 -8.80 4.22 0.96
CA LYS A 48 -7.97 5.31 1.50
C LYS A 48 -6.85 5.76 0.56
N THR A 49 -6.69 5.08 -0.58
CA THR A 49 -5.67 5.42 -1.58
C THR A 49 -6.09 6.64 -2.44
N GLU A 50 -5.11 7.48 -2.81
CA GLU A 50 -5.26 8.61 -3.73
C GLU A 50 -5.94 8.21 -5.07
N THR A 51 -6.98 8.96 -5.46
CA THR A 51 -7.79 8.68 -6.67
C THR A 51 -6.94 8.59 -7.94
N ARG A 52 -5.96 9.49 -8.10
CA ARG A 52 -5.11 9.53 -9.29
C ARG A 52 -4.29 8.24 -9.47
N LEU A 53 -3.87 7.66 -8.35
CA LEU A 53 -3.08 6.45 -8.37
C LEU A 53 -3.97 5.22 -8.56
N LEU A 54 -5.15 5.20 -7.94
CA LEU A 54 -6.17 4.18 -8.19
C LEU A 54 -6.58 4.14 -9.68
N GLU A 55 -6.79 5.29 -10.32
CA GLU A 55 -7.07 5.39 -11.76
C GLU A 55 -5.89 4.95 -12.63
N ARG A 56 -4.65 5.13 -12.18
CA ARG A 56 -3.45 4.64 -12.90
C ARG A 56 -3.40 3.12 -12.94
N PHE A 57 -3.79 2.44 -11.86
CA PHE A 57 -3.76 0.98 -11.79
C PHE A 57 -5.02 0.33 -12.37
N MET A 58 -6.19 0.94 -12.18
CA MET A 58 -7.48 0.38 -12.61
C MET A 58 -7.96 0.91 -13.97
N GLY A 59 -7.25 1.85 -14.58
CA GLY A 59 -7.65 2.53 -15.79
C GLY A 59 -8.64 3.69 -15.56
N ALA A 60 -8.94 4.41 -16.65
CA ALA A 60 -9.80 5.59 -16.61
C ALA A 60 -11.20 5.24 -16.08
N GLY A 61 -11.61 5.85 -14.96
CA GLY A 61 -12.90 5.58 -14.33
C GLY A 61 -12.97 4.30 -13.48
N GLY A 62 -11.91 3.48 -13.45
CA GLY A 62 -11.84 2.28 -12.62
C GLY A 62 -11.96 2.60 -11.12
N GLY A 63 -11.27 3.64 -10.66
CA GLY A 63 -11.36 4.10 -9.27
C GLY A 63 -12.75 4.59 -8.85
N ARG A 64 -13.51 5.21 -9.78
CA ARG A 64 -14.90 5.61 -9.51
C ARG A 64 -15.82 4.40 -9.39
N SER A 65 -15.67 3.44 -10.30
CA SER A 65 -16.47 2.20 -10.30
C SER A 65 -16.21 1.37 -9.05
N TYR A 66 -14.94 1.24 -8.65
CA TYR A 66 -14.53 0.57 -7.42
C TYR A 66 -15.16 1.22 -6.19
N ARG A 67 -15.05 2.54 -6.05
CA ARG A 67 -15.66 3.27 -4.91
C ARG A 67 -17.18 3.16 -4.91
N ALA A 68 -17.84 3.27 -6.07
CA ALA A 68 -19.28 3.14 -6.16
C ALA A 68 -19.78 1.76 -5.72
N PHE A 69 -19.07 0.69 -6.11
CA PHE A 69 -19.37 -0.67 -5.67
C PHE A 69 -19.28 -0.82 -4.15
N TRP A 70 -18.16 -0.39 -3.55
CA TRP A 70 -17.93 -0.58 -2.11
C TRP A 70 -18.80 0.34 -1.23
N LEU A 71 -19.11 1.57 -1.67
CA LEU A 71 -20.04 2.45 -0.95
C LEU A 71 -21.48 1.91 -0.94
N GLN A 72 -21.88 1.18 -1.99
CA GLN A 72 -23.18 0.49 -2.02
C GLN A 72 -23.18 -0.75 -1.12
N ALA A 73 -22.06 -1.46 -1.04
CA ALA A 73 -21.92 -2.62 -0.15
C ALA A 73 -22.03 -2.22 1.32
N GLU A 74 -21.33 -1.16 1.75
CA GLU A 74 -21.39 -0.66 3.13
C GLU A 74 -22.79 -0.14 3.51
N ALA A 75 -23.56 0.37 2.55
CA ALA A 75 -24.94 0.82 2.77
C ALA A 75 -25.96 -0.33 2.89
N GLY A 76 -25.59 -1.56 2.54
CA GLY A 76 -26.45 -2.75 2.61
C GLY A 76 -26.26 -3.62 3.85
N GLU A 77 -25.30 -3.28 4.72
CA GLU A 77 -24.98 -4.00 5.96
C GLU A 77 -25.58 -3.31 7.22
N GLY A 78 -26.73 -2.64 7.08
CA GLY A 78 -27.49 -2.00 8.16
C GLY A 78 -28.69 -2.81 8.63
#